data_AF-A0A800ILI6-F1
#
_entry.id   AF-A0A800ILI6-F1
#
_cell.length_a   1.000
_cell.length_b   1.000
_cell.length_c   1.000
_cell.angle_alpha   90.00
_cell.angle_beta   90.00
_cell.angle_gamma   90.00
#
_symmetry.space_group_name_H-M   'P 1'
#
loop_
_entity.id
_entity.type
_entity.pdbx_description
1 polymer ?
#
loop_
_entity_poly.entity_id
_entity_poly.type
_entity_poly.pdbx_seq_one_letter_code
_entity_poly.pdbx_strand_id
1 'polypeptide(L)'
;MRYGLFRLWLTALVVMAFGRAGQAQDLAAFENTVTEFTLENGLAFIVVERHEAPVVSFMTYADVGSVDEVKGITGIAHIFEHMAFKGTKTIGTKDLNKEYAAMSEVDDAFKKLRLERHKGHLADPERIAALEKLFKDAREAAQAWAVSNEMDEAIDRVGGVGLNATTSVDATRYFYSLPSNKIEL
;
A
#
# COMPACT_ATOMS: atom_id res chain seq x y z
N MET A 1 35.04 46.90 -39.34
CA MET A 1 35.63 46.16 -38.19
C MET A 1 34.76 46.17 -36.91
N ARG A 2 33.42 46.34 -36.95
CA ARG A 2 32.57 46.45 -35.74
C ARG A 2 31.64 45.24 -35.46
N TYR A 3 31.71 44.19 -36.26
CA TYR A 3 30.84 42.98 -36.10
C TYR A 3 31.57 41.76 -35.53
N GLY A 4 32.90 41.79 -35.40
CA GLY A 4 33.70 40.67 -34.87
C GLY A 4 33.61 40.54 -33.34
N LEU A 5 33.64 41.68 -32.64
CA LEU A 5 33.55 41.72 -31.17
C LEU A 5 32.19 41.27 -30.65
N PHE A 6 31.09 41.63 -31.34
CA PHE A 6 29.74 41.26 -30.90
C PHE A 6 29.46 39.74 -31.02
N ARG A 7 30.09 39.06 -32.00
CA ARG A 7 29.97 37.62 -32.21
C ARG A 7 30.73 36.79 -31.15
N LEU A 8 31.85 37.31 -30.66
CA LEU A 8 32.66 36.71 -29.58
C LEU A 8 31.97 36.80 -28.21
N TRP A 9 31.26 37.90 -27.94
CA TRP A 9 30.47 38.04 -26.70
C TRP A 9 29.24 37.13 -26.69
N LEU A 10 28.57 36.95 -27.84
CA LEU A 10 27.40 36.07 -27.94
C LEU A 10 27.76 34.57 -27.77
N THR A 11 28.94 34.15 -28.24
CA THR A 11 29.43 32.78 -28.03
C THR A 11 29.84 32.52 -26.59
N ALA A 12 30.47 33.48 -25.91
CA ALA A 12 30.81 33.37 -24.48
C ALA A 12 29.56 33.29 -23.57
N LEU A 13 28.49 34.02 -23.92
CA LEU A 13 27.21 34.00 -23.20
C LEU A 13 26.47 32.65 -23.35
N VAL A 14 26.54 32.04 -24.54
CA VAL A 14 25.97 30.70 -24.77
C VAL A 14 26.76 29.64 -24.01
N VAL A 15 28.09 29.71 -23.95
CA VAL A 15 28.90 28.76 -23.17
C VAL A 15 28.67 28.89 -21.65
N MET A 16 28.48 30.11 -21.13
CA MET A 16 28.09 30.30 -19.73
C MET A 16 26.66 29.85 -19.41
N ALA A 17 25.74 29.92 -20.37
CA ALA A 17 24.36 29.43 -20.19
C ALA A 17 24.27 27.89 -20.20
N PHE A 18 25.18 27.19 -20.89
CA PHE A 18 25.23 25.72 -20.92
C PHE A 18 26.07 25.09 -19.79
N GLY A 19 26.89 25.86 -19.07
CA GLY A 19 27.72 25.36 -17.96
C GLY A 19 26.96 24.93 -16.69
N ARG A 20 25.63 25.14 -16.64
CA ARG A 20 24.77 24.66 -15.54
C ARG A 20 23.94 23.41 -15.87
N ALA A 21 24.09 22.88 -17.09
CA ALA A 21 23.42 21.64 -17.48
C ALA A 21 24.24 20.45 -16.97
N GLY A 22 23.98 20.02 -15.73
CA GLY A 22 24.49 18.77 -15.19
C GLY A 22 25.55 18.93 -14.10
N GLN A 23 25.16 19.49 -12.96
CA GLN A 23 25.75 18.98 -11.72
C GLN A 23 25.16 17.58 -11.56
N ALA A 24 25.92 16.55 -11.96
CA ALA A 24 25.65 15.19 -11.53
C ALA A 24 25.57 15.22 -10.00
N GLN A 25 24.56 14.57 -9.41
CA GLN A 25 24.53 14.38 -7.96
C GLN A 25 25.81 13.62 -7.58
N ASP A 26 26.67 14.26 -6.80
CA ASP A 26 27.84 13.61 -6.23
C ASP A 26 27.35 12.52 -5.27
N LEU A 27 27.74 11.28 -5.51
CA LEU A 27 27.35 10.13 -4.68
C LEU A 27 27.79 10.36 -3.23
N ALA A 28 28.98 10.93 -3.01
CA ALA A 28 29.47 11.21 -1.66
C ALA A 28 28.62 12.28 -0.97
N ALA A 29 28.20 13.31 -1.70
CA ALA A 29 27.27 14.31 -1.16
C ALA A 29 25.89 13.69 -0.85
N PHE A 30 25.43 12.74 -1.67
CA PHE A 30 24.16 12.04 -1.43
C PHE A 30 24.20 11.11 -0.22
N GLU A 31 25.29 10.34 -0.04
CA GLU A 31 25.48 9.47 1.13
C GLU A 31 25.36 10.26 2.45
N ASN A 32 25.85 11.51 2.47
CA ASN A 32 25.74 12.38 3.64
C ASN A 32 24.31 12.84 3.97
N THR A 33 23.34 12.65 3.09
CA THR A 33 21.92 12.95 3.36
C THR A 33 21.13 11.71 3.78
N VAL A 34 21.77 10.54 3.87
CA VAL A 34 21.16 9.28 4.30
C VAL A 34 21.45 9.04 5.78
N THR A 35 20.41 8.77 6.55
CA THR A 35 20.52 8.35 7.95
C THR A 35 19.92 6.96 8.11
N GLU A 36 20.70 6.05 8.70
CA GLU A 36 20.28 4.67 8.98
C GLU A 36 20.24 4.43 10.48
N PHE A 37 19.18 3.77 10.95
CA PHE A 37 19.08 3.31 12.34
C PHE A 37 18.13 2.13 12.45
N THR A 38 18.22 1.40 13.56
CA THR A 38 17.35 0.26 13.87
C THR A 38 16.68 0.49 15.20
N LEU A 39 15.36 0.29 15.25
CA LEU A 39 14.59 0.36 16.47
C LEU A 39 14.85 -0.87 17.36
N GLU A 40 14.50 -0.78 18.65
CA GLU A 40 14.65 -1.89 19.60
C GLU A 40 13.88 -3.16 19.18
N ASN A 41 12.80 -3.01 18.42
CA ASN A 41 12.01 -4.12 17.88
C ASN A 41 12.61 -4.74 16.60
N GLY A 42 13.77 -4.28 16.14
CA GLY A 42 14.48 -4.78 14.96
C GLY A 42 14.07 -4.12 13.63
N LEU A 43 13.13 -3.16 13.62
CA LEU A 43 12.74 -2.47 12.39
C LEU A 43 13.86 -1.51 11.96
N ALA A 44 14.39 -1.73 10.75
CA ALA A 44 15.41 -0.88 10.14
C ALA A 44 14.77 0.30 9.40
N PHE A 45 15.34 1.49 9.60
CA PHE A 45 14.96 2.72 8.91
C PHE A 45 16.13 3.24 8.08
N ILE A 46 15.81 3.64 6.85
CA ILE A 46 16.69 4.39 5.97
C ILE A 46 15.94 5.68 5.63
N VAL A 47 16.47 6.81 6.07
CA VAL A 47 15.86 8.13 5.89
C VAL A 47 16.74 8.97 5.00
N VAL A 48 16.17 9.52 3.94
CA VAL A 48 16.87 10.41 3.01
C VAL A 48 16.24 11.79 3.07
N GLU A 49 16.94 12.75 3.66
CA GLU A 49 16.43 14.12 3.79
C GLU A 49 16.70 14.94 2.51
N ARG A 50 15.64 15.55 1.98
CA ARG A 50 15.64 16.29 0.72
C ARG A 50 14.69 17.48 0.83
N HIS A 51 15.18 18.70 0.61
CA HIS A 51 14.41 19.94 0.79
C HIS A 51 13.89 20.55 -0.51
N GLU A 52 14.00 19.84 -1.63
CA GLU A 52 13.61 20.34 -2.96
C GLU A 52 12.08 20.36 -3.16
N ALA A 53 11.35 19.51 -2.43
CA ALA A 53 9.89 19.44 -2.49
C ALA A 53 9.29 19.23 -1.09
N PRO A 54 8.15 19.87 -0.77
CA PRO A 54 7.49 19.74 0.53
C PRO A 54 6.68 18.43 0.63
N VAL A 55 7.28 17.30 0.28
CA VAL A 55 6.66 15.97 0.21
C VAL A 55 7.52 14.97 0.97
N VAL A 56 6.87 14.04 1.66
CA VAL A 56 7.52 12.88 2.28
C VAL A 56 6.98 11.62 1.63
N SER A 57 7.89 10.79 1.12
CA SER A 57 7.56 9.49 0.53
C SER A 57 7.90 8.38 1.50
N PHE A 58 6.95 7.47 1.69
CA PHE A 58 7.07 6.33 2.57
C PHE A 58 7.19 5.06 1.74
N MET A 59 8.05 4.15 2.19
CA MET A 59 8.10 2.78 1.69
C MET A 59 8.31 1.83 2.86
N THR A 60 7.36 0.93 3.07
CA THR A 60 7.53 -0.22 3.96
C THR A 60 7.96 -1.41 3.13
N TYR A 61 9.08 -2.03 3.49
CA TYR A 61 9.60 -3.23 2.85
C TYR A 61 9.45 -4.41 3.81
N ALA A 62 8.71 -5.43 3.40
CA ALA A 62 8.65 -6.71 4.09
C ALA A 62 9.50 -7.72 3.31
N ASP A 63 10.48 -8.32 3.99
CA ASP A 63 11.35 -9.40 3.47
C ASP A 63 10.60 -10.73 3.43
N VAL A 64 9.55 -10.75 2.62
CA VAL A 64 8.67 -11.90 2.37
C VAL A 64 8.04 -11.74 0.99
N GLY A 65 8.04 -12.78 0.18
CA GLY A 65 7.45 -12.78 -1.15
C GLY A 65 6.82 -14.12 -1.51
N SER A 66 6.62 -14.35 -2.81
CA SER A 66 6.04 -15.61 -3.27
C SER A 66 6.94 -16.84 -3.06
N VAL A 67 8.25 -16.65 -2.84
CA VAL A 67 9.19 -17.73 -2.52
C VAL A 67 8.94 -18.35 -1.15
N ASP A 68 8.36 -17.57 -0.23
CA ASP A 68 8.07 -17.99 1.14
C ASP A 68 6.72 -18.72 1.27
N GLU A 69 6.01 -18.89 0.16
CA GLU A 69 4.73 -19.60 0.14
C GLU A 69 4.89 -21.10 0.35
N VAL A 70 3.90 -21.71 1.02
CA VAL A 70 3.86 -23.16 1.22
C VAL A 70 3.61 -23.84 -0.12
N LYS A 71 4.50 -24.77 -0.49
CA LYS A 71 4.35 -25.54 -1.74
C LYS A 71 2.95 -26.16 -1.87
N GLY A 72 2.28 -25.87 -2.97
CA GLY A 72 0.91 -26.33 -3.24
C GLY A 72 -0.19 -25.36 -2.76
N ILE A 73 0.17 -24.27 -2.08
CA ILE A 73 -0.72 -23.17 -1.69
C ILE A 73 -0.13 -21.89 -2.27
N THR A 74 -0.67 -21.40 -3.39
CA THR A 74 -0.08 -20.29 -4.15
C THR A 74 -0.92 -19.02 -4.09
N GLY A 75 -0.26 -17.86 -4.11
CA GLY A 75 -0.89 -16.54 -4.18
C GLY A 75 -1.28 -15.95 -2.82
N ILE A 76 -0.82 -16.56 -1.74
CA ILE A 76 -1.08 -16.09 -0.37
C ILE A 76 -0.36 -14.77 -0.11
N ALA A 77 0.90 -14.63 -0.52
CA ALA A 77 1.65 -13.39 -0.30
C ALA A 77 0.93 -12.19 -0.96
N HIS A 78 0.50 -12.38 -2.22
CA HIS A 78 -0.27 -11.36 -2.94
C HIS A 78 -1.65 -11.11 -2.30
N ILE A 79 -2.36 -12.14 -1.82
CA ILE A 79 -3.64 -11.91 -1.11
C ILE A 79 -3.41 -11.09 0.18
N PHE A 80 -2.36 -11.39 0.95
CA PHE A 80 -2.05 -10.63 2.16
C PHE A 80 -1.70 -9.17 1.86
N GLU A 81 -1.03 -8.90 0.74
CA GLU A 81 -0.83 -7.53 0.23
C GLU A 81 -2.17 -6.79 0.06
N HIS A 82 -3.15 -7.40 -0.62
CA HIS A 82 -4.48 -6.79 -0.78
C HIS A 82 -5.19 -6.60 0.56
N MET A 83 -5.05 -7.56 1.48
CA MET A 83 -5.72 -7.51 2.78
C MET A 83 -5.17 -6.40 3.69
N ALA A 84 -3.92 -5.97 3.51
CA ALA A 84 -3.35 -4.85 4.27
C ALA A 84 -4.14 -3.54 4.09
N PHE A 85 -4.84 -3.38 2.96
CA PHE A 85 -5.67 -2.21 2.66
C PHE A 85 -7.14 -2.34 3.08
N LYS A 86 -7.56 -3.52 3.58
CA LYS A 86 -8.98 -3.78 3.91
C LYS A 86 -9.38 -3.38 5.32
N GLY A 87 -8.55 -2.57 5.97
CA GLY A 87 -8.80 -2.03 7.29
C GLY A 87 -7.93 -2.64 8.37
N THR A 88 -8.01 -2.04 9.55
CA THR A 88 -7.30 -2.44 10.77
C THR A 88 -8.28 -2.46 11.93
N LYS A 89 -7.79 -2.66 13.15
CA LYS A 89 -8.63 -2.53 14.36
C LYS A 89 -9.14 -1.09 14.59
N THR A 90 -8.54 -0.11 13.93
CA THR A 90 -8.83 1.31 14.14
C THR A 90 -9.27 2.06 12.88
N ILE A 91 -9.08 1.49 11.69
CA ILE A 91 -9.39 2.10 10.39
C ILE A 91 -10.26 1.13 9.58
N GLY A 92 -11.30 1.64 8.91
CA GLY A 92 -12.14 0.80 8.03
C GLY A 92 -13.28 0.07 8.72
N THR A 93 -13.63 0.44 9.95
CA THR A 93 -14.75 -0.13 10.73
C THR A 93 -15.54 0.96 11.44
N LYS A 94 -16.87 0.80 11.53
CA LYS A 94 -17.74 1.66 12.36
C LYS A 94 -17.77 1.23 13.83
N ASP A 95 -17.61 -0.07 14.09
CA ASP A 95 -17.59 -0.66 15.43
C ASP A 95 -16.97 -2.07 15.32
N LEU A 96 -15.70 -2.17 15.74
CA LEU A 96 -14.91 -3.39 15.63
C LEU A 96 -15.58 -4.60 16.28
N ASN A 97 -16.20 -4.42 17.45
CA ASN A 97 -16.78 -5.53 18.20
C ASN A 97 -18.04 -6.06 17.50
N LYS A 98 -18.89 -5.16 16.97
CA LYS A 98 -20.08 -5.55 16.22
C LYS A 98 -19.74 -6.13 14.87
N GLU A 99 -18.71 -5.60 14.21
CA GLU A 99 -18.19 -6.16 12.96
C GLU A 99 -17.69 -7.60 13.17
N TYR A 100 -16.86 -7.84 14.20
CA TYR A 100 -16.40 -9.20 14.54
C TYR A 100 -17.55 -10.16 14.83
N ALA A 101 -18.55 -9.72 15.61
CA ALA A 101 -19.72 -10.55 15.88
C ALA A 101 -20.47 -10.91 14.59
N ALA A 102 -20.67 -9.94 13.69
CA ALA A 102 -21.33 -10.15 12.41
C ALA A 102 -20.51 -11.07 11.47
N MET A 103 -19.19 -10.93 11.42
CA MET A 103 -18.32 -11.85 10.67
C MET A 103 -18.35 -13.28 11.22
N SER A 104 -18.48 -13.46 12.53
CA SER A 104 -18.65 -14.81 13.11
C SER A 104 -19.91 -15.49 12.58
N GLU A 105 -21.01 -14.76 12.41
CA GLU A 105 -22.24 -15.29 11.81
C GLU A 105 -22.06 -15.64 10.33
N VAL A 106 -21.27 -14.85 9.58
CA VAL A 106 -20.90 -15.15 8.19
C VAL A 106 -20.14 -16.48 8.12
N ASP A 107 -19.14 -16.66 8.97
CA ASP A 107 -18.34 -17.88 9.03
C ASP A 107 -19.19 -19.10 9.36
N ASP A 108 -20.09 -18.98 10.32
CA ASP A 108 -20.94 -20.10 10.73
C ASP A 108 -22.00 -20.44 9.67
N ALA A 109 -22.58 -19.43 9.00
CA ALA A 109 -23.45 -19.66 7.85
C ALA A 109 -22.70 -20.35 6.71
N PHE A 110 -21.47 -19.91 6.41
CA PHE A 110 -20.64 -20.51 5.38
C PHE A 110 -20.25 -21.95 5.69
N LYS A 111 -19.83 -22.25 6.94
CA LYS A 111 -19.52 -23.62 7.37
C LYS A 111 -20.72 -24.54 7.17
N LYS A 112 -21.92 -24.12 7.59
CA LYS A 112 -23.16 -24.90 7.41
C LYS A 112 -23.46 -25.15 5.92
N LEU A 113 -23.40 -24.10 5.10
CA LEU A 113 -23.61 -24.20 3.65
C LEU A 113 -22.61 -25.15 2.99
N ARG A 114 -21.33 -25.00 3.33
CA ARG A 114 -20.25 -25.84 2.83
C ARG A 114 -20.46 -27.30 3.20
N LEU A 115 -20.78 -27.59 4.47
CA LEU A 115 -21.06 -28.95 4.94
C LEU A 115 -22.24 -29.60 4.22
N GLU A 116 -23.31 -28.85 3.96
CA GLU A 116 -24.46 -29.37 3.20
C GLU A 116 -24.06 -29.71 1.75
N ARG A 117 -23.34 -28.81 1.07
CA ARG A 117 -22.86 -29.03 -0.30
C ARG A 117 -21.89 -30.21 -0.41
N HIS A 118 -21.08 -30.46 0.61
CA HIS A 118 -20.14 -31.61 0.64
C HIS A 118 -20.84 -32.98 0.67
N LYS A 119 -22.15 -33.04 0.96
CA LYS A 119 -22.92 -34.29 0.85
C LYS A 119 -23.15 -34.73 -0.61
N GLY A 120 -22.85 -33.88 -1.59
CA GLY A 120 -23.02 -34.20 -3.00
C GLY A 120 -24.46 -34.55 -3.33
N HIS A 121 -24.68 -35.76 -3.88
CA HIS A 121 -26.03 -36.23 -4.24
C HIS A 121 -26.98 -36.44 -3.05
N LEU A 122 -26.46 -36.48 -1.81
CA LEU A 122 -27.26 -36.57 -0.58
C LEU A 122 -27.60 -35.20 0.01
N ALA A 123 -27.19 -34.11 -0.62
CA ALA A 123 -27.47 -32.77 -0.15
C ALA A 123 -28.96 -32.43 -0.33
N ASP A 124 -29.55 -31.76 0.66
CA ASP A 124 -30.92 -31.27 0.59
C ASP A 124 -30.98 -29.92 -0.18
N PRO A 125 -31.64 -29.85 -1.35
CA PRO A 125 -31.71 -28.62 -2.14
C PRO A 125 -32.42 -27.47 -1.43
N GLU A 126 -33.47 -27.75 -0.65
CA GLU A 126 -34.20 -26.70 0.09
C GLU A 126 -33.33 -26.14 1.21
N ARG A 127 -32.58 -27.02 1.88
CA ARG A 127 -31.61 -26.62 2.91
C ARG A 127 -30.45 -25.82 2.33
N ILE A 128 -29.94 -26.18 1.15
CA ILE A 128 -28.93 -25.37 0.45
C ILE A 128 -29.47 -23.97 0.18
N ALA A 129 -30.67 -23.84 -0.40
CA ALA A 129 -31.25 -22.54 -0.71
C ALA A 129 -31.45 -21.67 0.56
N ALA A 130 -31.91 -22.29 1.66
CA ALA A 130 -32.03 -21.60 2.95
C ALA A 130 -30.68 -21.14 3.50
N LEU A 131 -29.64 -21.97 3.42
CA LEU A 131 -28.28 -21.65 3.88
C LEU A 131 -27.58 -20.62 2.99
N GLU A 132 -27.85 -20.61 1.69
CA GLU A 132 -27.39 -19.56 0.77
C GLU A 132 -28.01 -18.21 1.13
N LYS A 133 -29.32 -18.19 1.41
CA LYS A 133 -29.99 -16.98 1.88
C LYS A 133 -29.40 -16.51 3.21
N LEU A 134 -29.23 -17.42 4.17
CA LEU A 134 -28.63 -17.10 5.47
C LEU A 134 -27.22 -16.51 5.31
N PHE A 135 -26.39 -17.12 4.47
CA PHE A 135 -25.03 -16.65 4.21
C PHE A 135 -25.02 -15.27 3.54
N LYS A 136 -25.92 -15.03 2.58
CA LYS A 136 -26.09 -13.71 1.95
C LYS A 136 -26.51 -12.65 2.96
N ASP A 137 -27.54 -12.93 3.76
CA ASP A 137 -28.07 -11.98 4.75
C ASP A 137 -27.01 -11.67 5.83
N ALA A 138 -26.27 -12.68 6.29
CA ALA A 138 -25.17 -12.50 7.25
C ALA A 138 -24.05 -11.62 6.66
N ARG A 139 -23.71 -11.81 5.38
CA ARG A 139 -22.70 -10.98 4.69
C ARG A 139 -23.13 -9.53 4.56
N GLU A 140 -24.38 -9.28 4.21
CA GLU A 140 -24.95 -7.92 4.13
C GLU A 140 -24.94 -7.25 5.50
N ALA A 141 -25.30 -7.99 6.56
CA ALA A 141 -25.23 -7.49 7.93
C ALA A 141 -23.79 -7.16 8.37
N ALA A 142 -22.81 -8.00 8.04
CA ALA A 142 -21.40 -7.73 8.33
C ALA A 142 -20.87 -6.52 7.57
N GLN A 143 -21.20 -6.42 6.27
CA GLN A 143 -20.77 -5.31 5.42
C GLN A 143 -21.31 -3.95 5.90
N ALA A 144 -22.43 -3.92 6.64
CA ALA A 144 -22.96 -2.69 7.21
C ALA A 144 -22.00 -2.03 8.24
N TRP A 145 -21.09 -2.82 8.84
CA TRP A 145 -20.11 -2.35 9.82
C TRP A 145 -18.79 -1.91 9.20
N ALA A 146 -18.40 -2.51 8.07
CA ALA A 146 -17.18 -2.15 7.35
C ALA A 146 -17.31 -0.75 6.69
N VAL A 147 -16.19 -0.02 6.67
CA VAL A 147 -16.03 1.22 5.90
C VAL A 147 -15.00 0.94 4.82
N SER A 148 -15.50 0.62 3.63
CA SER A 148 -14.66 0.30 2.48
C SER A 148 -13.77 1.49 2.09
N ASN A 149 -12.51 1.19 1.73
CA ASN A 149 -11.54 2.15 1.22
C ASN A 149 -11.17 3.28 2.19
N GLU A 150 -11.48 3.18 3.49
CA GLU A 150 -11.17 4.26 4.44
C GLU A 150 -9.68 4.59 4.49
N MET A 151 -8.79 3.60 4.33
CA MET A 151 -7.34 3.85 4.29
C MET A 151 -6.96 4.70 3.08
N ASP A 152 -7.47 4.36 1.90
CA ASP A 152 -7.21 5.09 0.66
C ASP A 152 -7.77 6.51 0.75
N GLU A 153 -9.04 6.63 1.17
CA GLU A 153 -9.72 7.92 1.31
C GLU A 153 -9.08 8.82 2.37
N ALA A 154 -8.59 8.26 3.49
CA ALA A 154 -7.89 9.03 4.52
C ALA A 154 -6.61 9.67 3.97
N ILE A 155 -5.84 8.92 3.18
CA ILE A 155 -4.62 9.40 2.53
C ILE A 155 -4.95 10.45 1.46
N ASP A 156 -5.94 10.18 0.60
CA ASP A 156 -6.37 11.11 -0.45
C ASP A 156 -6.90 12.44 0.12
N ARG A 157 -7.64 12.39 1.22
CA ARG A 157 -8.26 13.56 1.88
C ARG A 157 -7.25 14.61 2.33
N VAL A 158 -6.02 14.19 2.65
CA VAL A 158 -4.94 15.12 3.03
C VAL A 158 -3.99 15.46 1.88
N GLY A 159 -4.33 15.05 0.64
CA GLY A 159 -3.52 15.28 -0.54
C GLY A 159 -2.40 14.25 -0.72
N GLY A 160 -2.53 13.07 -0.10
CA GLY A 160 -1.66 11.95 -0.35
C GLY A 160 -1.79 11.42 -1.77
N VAL A 161 -0.70 10.84 -2.29
CA VAL A 161 -0.64 10.32 -3.65
C VAL A 161 0.16 9.03 -3.72
N GLY A 162 -0.15 8.21 -4.73
CA GLY A 162 0.65 7.04 -5.08
C GLY A 162 0.57 5.91 -4.06
N LEU A 163 -0.50 5.84 -3.26
CA LEU A 163 -0.78 4.71 -2.39
C LEU A 163 -0.92 3.43 -3.21
N ASN A 164 0.01 2.51 -3.01
CA ASN A 164 0.04 1.25 -3.73
C ASN A 164 0.94 0.23 -3.02
N ALA A 165 0.94 -1.00 -3.53
CA ALA A 165 1.85 -2.03 -3.11
C ALA A 165 2.30 -2.91 -4.30
N THR A 166 3.32 -3.73 -4.03
CA THR A 166 3.77 -4.77 -4.94
C THR A 166 4.25 -5.97 -4.15
N THR A 167 3.89 -7.18 -4.58
CA THR A 167 4.52 -8.44 -4.14
C THR A 167 5.35 -9.04 -5.27
N SER A 168 6.63 -9.28 -5.00
CA SER A 168 7.58 -9.98 -5.86
C SER A 168 7.90 -11.37 -5.30
N VAL A 169 8.90 -12.02 -5.90
CA VAL A 169 9.38 -13.34 -5.46
C VAL A 169 9.90 -13.29 -4.03
N ASP A 170 10.55 -12.20 -3.66
CA ASP A 170 11.36 -12.03 -2.45
C ASP A 170 10.84 -10.95 -1.50
N ALA A 171 9.86 -10.15 -1.90
CA ALA A 171 9.46 -9.00 -1.10
C ALA A 171 8.03 -8.53 -1.35
N THR A 172 7.42 -7.96 -0.33
CA THR A 172 6.19 -7.18 -0.42
C THR A 172 6.48 -5.76 0.02
N ARG A 173 6.14 -4.78 -0.83
CA ARG A 173 6.43 -3.36 -0.62
C ARG A 173 5.14 -2.56 -0.62
N TYR A 174 4.99 -1.65 0.31
CA TYR A 174 3.88 -0.70 0.39
C TYR A 174 4.45 0.72 0.34
N PHE A 175 3.87 1.59 -0.48
CA PHE A 175 4.41 2.93 -0.65
C PHE A 175 3.31 3.94 -0.94
N TYR A 176 3.56 5.18 -0.53
CA TYR A 176 2.72 6.34 -0.77
C TYR A 176 3.52 7.61 -0.47
N SER A 177 2.99 8.77 -0.82
CA SER A 177 3.59 10.06 -0.47
C SER A 177 2.55 11.00 0.13
N LEU A 178 2.97 11.82 1.09
CA LEU A 178 2.13 12.83 1.74
C LEU A 178 2.79 14.21 1.63
N PRO A 179 2.00 15.30 1.65
CA PRO A 179 2.54 16.62 1.96
C PRO A 179 3.30 16.61 3.28
N SER A 180 4.45 17.28 3.34
CA SER A 180 5.33 17.30 4.53
C SER A 180 4.64 17.81 5.81
N ASN A 181 3.61 18.64 5.68
CA ASN A 181 2.78 19.12 6.79
C ASN A 181 1.63 18.16 7.19
N LYS A 182 1.62 16.95 6.63
CA LYS A 182 0.59 15.91 6.82
C LYS A 182 1.17 14.54 7.15
N ILE A 183 2.46 14.45 7.51
CA ILE A 183 3.13 13.17 7.82
C ILE A 183 2.50 12.42 9.00
N GLU A 184 1.89 13.14 9.93
CA GLU A 184 1.18 12.56 11.08
C GLU A 184 -0.25 12.11 10.73
N LEU A 185 -0.74 12.55 9.56
CA LEU A 185 -2.13 12.53 9.11
C LEU A 185 -3.10 13.24 10.08
#